data_AF-A0AA90NUJ6-F1
#
_entry.id   AF-A0AA90NUJ6-F1
#
_cell.length_a   1.000
_cell.length_b   1.000
_cell.length_c   1.000
_cell.angle_alpha   90.00
_cell.angle_beta   90.00
_cell.angle_gamma   90.00
#
_symmetry.space_group_name_H-M   'P 1'
#
loop_
_entity.id
_entity.type
_entity.pdbx_description
1 polymer ?
#
loop_
_entity_poly.entity_id
_entity_poly.type
_entity_poly.pdbx_seq_one_letter_code
_entity_poly.pdbx_strand_id
1 'polypeptide(L)'
;MGIKRFFADYDYSFEQLGELILSCLDMDLFTLCIDRPNWEYDSKNVNCLMVLIAWQGISIPIAWVCLDKKGGNSNTDERMAVMSAY
;
A
#
# COMPACT_ATOMS: atom_id res chain seq x y z
N MET A 1 -14.92 13.06 -14.26
CA MET A 1 -15.20 12.26 -13.06
C MET A 1 -13.88 11.68 -12.60
N GLY A 2 -13.46 11.91 -11.34
CA GLY A 2 -12.14 11.48 -10.84
C GLY A 2 -12.28 10.42 -9.75
N ILE A 3 -11.21 9.66 -9.49
CA ILE A 3 -11.25 8.51 -8.56
C ILE A 3 -11.74 8.89 -7.15
N LYS A 4 -11.37 10.06 -6.64
CA LYS A 4 -11.88 10.59 -5.36
C LYS A 4 -13.41 10.79 -5.34
N ARG A 5 -14.01 11.18 -6.47
CA ARG A 5 -15.47 11.37 -6.59
C ARG A 5 -16.19 10.05 -6.79
N PHE A 6 -15.53 9.05 -7.36
CA PHE A 6 -16.08 7.71 -7.51
C PHE A 6 -16.29 7.03 -6.15
N PHE A 7 -15.35 7.22 -5.22
CA PHE A 7 -15.44 6.69 -3.85
C PHE A 7 -16.02 7.67 -2.83
N ALA A 8 -16.65 8.77 -3.26
CA ALA A 8 -17.07 9.83 -2.32
C ALA A 8 -18.13 9.37 -1.30
N ASP A 9 -18.99 8.44 -1.71
CA ASP A 9 -20.11 7.93 -0.90
C ASP A 9 -19.89 6.47 -0.44
N TYR A 10 -18.65 5.96 -0.53
CA TYR A 10 -18.29 4.61 -0.13
C TYR A 10 -17.05 4.64 0.76
N ASP A 11 -17.21 4.17 2.01
CA ASP A 11 -16.09 3.95 2.90
C ASP A 11 -15.43 2.61 2.57
N TYR A 12 -14.13 2.61 2.36
CA TYR A 12 -13.37 1.44 1.95
C TYR A 12 -12.16 1.26 2.85
N SER A 13 -11.86 0.01 3.21
CA SER A 13 -10.64 -0.34 3.90
C SER A 13 -9.47 -0.50 2.91
N PHE A 14 -8.23 -0.50 3.41
CA PHE A 14 -7.06 -0.74 2.57
C PHE A 14 -7.01 -2.18 2.05
N GLU A 15 -7.54 -3.13 2.82
CA GLU A 15 -7.70 -4.53 2.42
C GLU A 15 -8.66 -4.63 1.22
N GLN A 16 -9.81 -3.97 1.27
CA GLN A 16 -10.77 -3.96 0.15
C GLN A 16 -10.17 -3.35 -1.12
N LEU A 17 -9.36 -2.29 -0.98
CA LEU A 17 -8.67 -1.69 -2.13
C LEU A 17 -7.60 -2.64 -2.69
N GLY A 18 -6.86 -3.35 -1.83
CA GLY A 18 -5.90 -4.38 -2.21
C GLY A 18 -6.55 -5.54 -2.97
N GLU A 19 -7.66 -6.07 -2.47
CA GLU A 19 -8.47 -7.10 -3.13
C GLU A 19 -8.98 -6.62 -4.49
N LEU A 20 -9.47 -5.39 -4.59
CA LEU A 20 -9.90 -4.80 -5.85
C LEU A 20 -8.74 -4.74 -6.85
N ILE A 21 -7.57 -4.27 -6.44
CA ILE A 21 -6.37 -4.21 -7.28
C ILE A 21 -6.00 -5.62 -7.77
N LEU A 22 -5.97 -6.61 -6.87
CA LEU A 22 -5.69 -8.00 -7.24
C LEU A 22 -6.71 -8.56 -8.23
N SER A 23 -8.00 -8.26 -8.04
CA SER A 23 -9.05 -8.70 -8.97
C SER A 23 -8.90 -8.10 -10.38
N CYS A 24 -8.21 -6.97 -10.49
CA CYS A 24 -7.90 -6.34 -11.78
C CYS A 24 -6.63 -6.92 -12.43
N LEU A 25 -5.79 -7.59 -11.67
CA LEU A 25 -4.54 -8.21 -12.12
C LEU A 25 -4.80 -9.69 -12.44
N ASP A 26 -5.09 -9.98 -13.71
CA ASP A 26 -5.25 -11.35 -14.19
C ASP A 26 -3.87 -12.05 -14.30
N MET A 27 -3.40 -12.64 -13.21
CA MET A 27 -2.05 -13.22 -13.11
C MET A 27 -1.98 -14.46 -12.21
N ASP A 28 -1.27 -15.49 -12.68
CA ASP A 28 -1.04 -16.73 -11.91
C ASP A 28 0.17 -16.67 -10.97
N LEU A 29 1.14 -15.80 -11.27
CA LEU A 29 2.37 -15.65 -10.49
C LEU A 29 2.77 -14.19 -10.42
N PHE A 30 3.10 -13.73 -9.20
CA PHE A 30 3.54 -12.37 -8.96
C PHE A 30 4.79 -12.35 -8.09
N THR A 31 5.62 -11.33 -8.32
CA THR A 31 6.75 -11.01 -7.45
C THR A 31 6.28 -9.99 -6.42
N LEU A 32 6.29 -10.39 -5.16
CA LEU A 32 6.06 -9.46 -4.05
C LEU A 32 7.32 -8.67 -3.73
N CYS A 33 7.13 -7.39 -3.46
CA CYS A 33 8.14 -6.46 -2.99
C CYS A 33 7.64 -5.80 -1.72
N ILE A 34 8.56 -5.49 -0.80
CA ILE A 34 8.28 -4.58 0.30
C ILE A 34 9.03 -3.30 0.01
N ASP A 35 8.34 -2.17 0.09
CA ASP A 35 8.95 -0.85 0.00
C ASP A 35 8.50 0.05 1.16
N ARG A 36 9.30 1.07 1.45
CA ARG A 36 9.04 2.07 2.48
C ARG A 36 9.20 3.47 1.90
N PRO A 37 8.22 3.96 1.12
CA PRO A 37 8.23 5.35 0.68
C PRO A 37 8.16 6.29 1.87
N ASN A 38 9.08 7.25 1.88
CA ASN A 38 9.05 8.38 2.80
C ASN A 38 8.93 9.65 1.97
N TRP A 39 7.77 10.27 2.02
CA TRP A 39 7.49 11.52 1.34
C TRP A 39 7.34 12.64 2.36
N GLU A 40 7.72 13.85 1.96
CA GLU A 40 7.40 15.05 2.71
C GLU A 40 6.30 15.82 1.95
N TYR A 41 5.17 16.01 2.59
CA TYR A 41 4.06 16.80 2.06
C TYR A 41 3.72 17.92 3.06
N ASP A 42 4.01 19.16 2.68
CA ASP A 42 3.73 20.36 3.50
C ASP A 42 4.24 20.21 4.95
N SER A 43 5.53 19.83 5.08
CA SER A 43 6.22 19.55 6.35
C SER A 43 5.70 18.35 7.16
N LYS A 44 4.77 17.55 6.61
CA LYS A 44 4.35 16.26 7.19
C LYS A 44 5.09 15.12 6.48
N ASN A 45 5.73 14.26 7.27
CA ASN A 45 6.28 13.01 6.75
C ASN A 45 5.15 12.01 6.55
N VAL A 46 4.95 11.58 5.32
CA VAL A 46 4.11 10.44 4.97
C VAL A 46 5.04 9.25 4.81
N ASN A 47 5.06 8.42 5.85
CA ASN A 47 5.90 7.23 5.91
C ASN A 47 4.99 6.01 5.87
N CYS A 48 5.02 5.27 4.77
CA CYS A 48 4.21 4.07 4.63
C CYS A 48 5.10 2.86 4.45
N LEU A 49 4.77 1.77 5.10
CA LEU A 49 5.32 0.46 4.78
C LEU A 49 4.33 -0.27 3.88
N MET A 50 4.75 -0.69 2.70
CA MET A 50 3.88 -1.24 1.67
C MET A 50 4.36 -2.61 1.21
N VAL A 51 3.42 -3.51 0.97
CA VAL A 51 3.58 -4.72 0.16
C VAL A 51 3.05 -4.42 -1.24
N LEU A 52 3.88 -4.69 -2.24
CA LEU A 52 3.62 -4.34 -3.63
C LEU A 52 3.82 -5.55 -4.53
N ILE A 53 3.11 -5.57 -5.65
CA ILE A 53 3.37 -6.46 -6.77
C ILE A 53 4.24 -5.72 -7.78
N ALA A 54 5.39 -6.33 -8.13
CA ALA A 54 6.18 -5.88 -9.27
C ALA A 54 5.57 -6.47 -10.56
N TRP A 55 5.08 -5.61 -11.44
CA TRP A 55 4.45 -6.01 -12.70
C TRP A 55 4.80 -5.04 -13.82
N GLN A 56 5.25 -5.54 -14.98
CA GLN A 56 5.57 -4.76 -16.18
C GLN A 56 6.41 -3.48 -15.93
N GLY A 57 7.39 -3.56 -15.02
CA GLY A 57 8.28 -2.44 -14.71
C GLY A 57 7.69 -1.39 -13.77
N ILE A 58 6.51 -1.63 -13.19
CA ILE A 58 5.91 -0.82 -12.12
C ILE A 58 5.72 -1.64 -10.84
N SER A 59 5.61 -0.96 -9.71
CA SER A 59 5.27 -1.55 -8.42
C SER A 59 3.88 -1.07 -8.00
N ILE A 60 2.95 -2.00 -7.85
CA ILE A 60 1.56 -1.72 -7.51
C ILE A 60 1.32 -2.11 -6.05
N PRO A 61 0.98 -1.16 -5.16
CA PRO A 61 0.74 -1.47 -3.75
C PRO A 61 -0.56 -2.27 -3.60
N ILE A 62 -0.52 -3.32 -2.78
CA ILE A 62 -1.68 -4.19 -2.49
C ILE A 62 -2.01 -4.22 -0.99
N ALA A 63 -1.05 -3.98 -0.10
CA ALA A 63 -1.26 -3.73 1.32
C ALA A 63 -0.32 -2.66 1.82
N TRP A 64 -0.74 -1.86 2.80
CA TRP A 64 0.11 -0.85 3.42
C TRP A 64 -0.35 -0.45 4.81
N VAL A 65 0.59 0.06 5.59
CA VAL A 65 0.34 0.72 6.86
C VAL A 65 1.08 2.06 6.89
N CYS A 66 0.37 3.11 7.32
CA CYS A 66 0.98 4.40 7.59
C CYS A 66 1.69 4.35 8.95
N LEU A 67 2.99 4.55 8.96
CA LEU A 67 3.80 4.59 10.16
C LEU A 67 3.74 5.98 10.78
N ASP A 68 3.33 6.06 12.05
CA ASP A 68 3.41 7.31 12.83
C ASP A 68 4.85 7.53 13.34
N LYS A 69 5.77 7.66 12.39
CA LYS A 69 7.20 7.85 12.63
C LYS A 69 7.70 8.96 11.73
N LYS A 70 8.39 9.96 12.30
CA LYS A 70 9.02 11.10 11.59
C LYS A 70 10.21 10.65 10.73
N GLY A 71 9.96 9.85 9.69
CA GLY A 71 10.99 9.32 8.78
C GLY A 71 11.85 8.17 9.33
N GLY A 72 11.46 7.57 10.47
CA GLY A 72 12.14 6.41 11.06
C GLY A 72 11.88 5.11 10.30
N ASN A 73 12.70 4.08 10.57
CA ASN A 73 12.54 2.76 9.96
C ASN A 73 11.37 1.97 10.57
N SER A 74 10.84 1.02 9.79
CA SER A 74 9.93 0.01 10.31
C SER A 74 10.66 -0.97 11.23
N ASN A 75 9.96 -1.50 12.23
CA ASN A 75 10.41 -2.59 13.09
C ASN A 75 9.89 -3.94 12.56
N THR A 76 10.23 -5.03 13.24
CA THR A 76 9.83 -6.38 12.83
C THR A 76 8.32 -6.57 12.95
N ASP A 77 7.69 -6.06 14.00
CA ASP A 77 6.26 -6.22 14.24
C ASP A 77 5.41 -5.52 13.19
N GLU A 78 5.82 -4.32 12.76
CA GLU A 78 5.18 -3.58 11.67
C GLU A 78 5.31 -4.32 10.32
N ARG A 79 6.48 -4.94 10.07
CA ARG A 79 6.68 -5.78 8.89
C ARG A 79 5.84 -7.04 8.94
N MET A 80 5.73 -7.69 10.10
CA MET A 80 4.87 -8.85 10.27
C MET A 80 3.40 -8.50 10.13
N ALA A 81 2.96 -7.36 10.69
CA ALA A 81 1.58 -6.91 10.61
C ALA A 81 1.13 -6.72 9.16
N VAL A 82 1.93 -5.99 8.35
CA VAL A 82 1.58 -5.77 6.93
C VAL A 82 1.64 -7.05 6.10
N MET A 83 2.51 -8.01 6.45
CA MET A 83 2.58 -9.31 5.78
C MET A 83 1.48 -10.27 6.22
N SER A 84 0.98 -10.16 7.46
CA SER A 84 -0.11 -10.99 7.99
C SER A 84 -1.50 -10.57 7.52
N ALA A 85 -1.61 -9.36 6.96
CA ALA A 85 -2.80 -8.90 6.26
C ALA A 85 -2.99 -9.60 4.89
N TYR A 86 -2.05 -10.47 4.51
CA TYR A 86 -2.04 -11.25 3.28
C TYR A 86 -1.78 -12.74 3.54
#